data_AF-A0A257KDA0-F1
#
_entry.id   AF-A0A257KDA0-F1
#
_cell.length_a   1.000
_cell.length_b   1.000
_cell.length_c   1.000
_cell.angle_alpha   90.00
_cell.angle_beta   90.00
_cell.angle_gamma   90.00
#
_symmetry.space_group_name_H-M   'P 1'
#
loop_
_entity.id
_entity.type
_entity.pdbx_description
1 polymer ?
#
loop_
_entity_poly.entity_id
_entity_poly.type
_entity_poly.pdbx_seq_one_letter_code
_entity_poly.pdbx_strand_id
1 'polypeptide(L)'
;MSETFQLISSGKINNFVKYIQMMTNSTKMPFRLADQILEIIGLVIVLGSFFELYVKIDTLPKIIPTHFDGSGTVDGWSEKTDLFMMPAFSAALWLLMVFLSRKPHLFNYPTTLTDENRAVQYRNGALLMRLFAVSLPLVFAILIHSTIQFAPNANPHLDTYWIFIVLALVFAPILFFFIQSSKSNS
;
A
#
# COMPACT_ATOMS: atom_id res chain seq x y z
N MET A 1 43.19 -23.56 20.78
CA MET A 1 42.56 -22.22 20.84
C MET A 1 41.07 -22.41 20.60
N SER A 2 40.19 -21.97 21.51
CA SER A 2 38.76 -22.28 21.44
C SER A 2 38.04 -21.49 20.33
N GLU A 3 36.97 -22.06 19.75
CA GLU A 3 36.15 -21.42 18.70
C GLU A 3 35.67 -20.02 19.10
N THR A 4 35.34 -19.82 20.37
CA THR A 4 34.97 -18.52 20.94
C THR A 4 36.07 -17.46 20.77
N PHE A 5 37.34 -17.83 20.90
CA PHE A 5 38.44 -16.89 20.72
C PHE A 5 38.62 -16.50 19.25
N GLN A 6 38.42 -17.44 18.32
CA GLN A 6 38.46 -17.15 16.88
C GLN A 6 37.31 -16.24 16.44
N LEU A 7 36.11 -16.41 16.99
CA LEU A 7 34.95 -15.57 16.68
C LEU A 7 35.12 -14.11 17.16
N ILE A 8 35.82 -13.91 18.28
CA ILE A 8 36.17 -12.59 18.80
C ILE A 8 37.26 -11.95 17.93
N SER A 9 38.34 -12.69 17.61
CA SER A 9 39.44 -12.15 16.81
C SER A 9 39.07 -11.88 15.35
N SER A 10 38.06 -12.58 14.81
CA SER A 10 37.60 -12.41 13.42
C SER A 10 36.64 -11.23 13.22
N GLY A 11 36.34 -10.45 14.26
CA GLY A 11 35.40 -9.31 14.17
C GLY A 11 33.93 -9.69 13.93
N LYS A 12 33.59 -10.98 13.82
CA LYS A 12 32.22 -11.47 13.54
C LYS A 12 31.25 -11.09 14.65
N ILE A 13 31.69 -11.14 15.90
CA ILE A 13 30.87 -10.74 17.05
C ILE A 13 30.59 -9.24 17.03
N ASN A 14 31.56 -8.40 16.70
CA ASN A 14 31.36 -6.95 16.59
C ASN A 14 30.38 -6.60 15.46
N ASN A 15 30.48 -7.28 14.31
CA ASN A 15 29.53 -7.11 13.21
C ASN A 15 28.12 -7.57 13.59
N PHE A 16 28.00 -8.67 14.34
CA PHE A 16 26.73 -9.16 14.84
C PHE A 16 26.10 -8.21 15.86
N VAL A 17 26.88 -7.70 16.82
CA VAL A 17 26.40 -6.70 17.79
C VAL A 17 25.99 -5.41 17.08
N LYS A 18 26.78 -4.93 16.11
CA LYS A 18 26.43 -3.77 15.28
C LYS A 18 25.13 -4.00 14.51
N TYR A 19 24.92 -5.21 13.97
CA TYR A 19 23.69 -5.61 13.30
C TYR A 19 22.48 -5.57 14.25
N ILE A 20 22.59 -6.13 15.46
CA ILE A 20 21.51 -6.09 16.47
C ILE A 20 21.24 -4.67 16.96
N GLN A 21 22.28 -3.86 17.20
CA GLN A 21 22.16 -2.46 17.58
C GLN A 21 21.48 -1.62 16.48
N MET A 22 21.75 -1.95 15.22
CA MET A 22 21.15 -1.28 14.07
C MET A 22 19.70 -1.72 13.84
N MET A 23 19.37 -3.01 14.00
CA MET A 23 18.00 -3.52 14.00
C MET A 23 17.15 -2.81 15.06
N THR A 24 17.69 -2.66 16.27
CA THR A 24 17.02 -1.96 17.39
C THR A 24 16.98 -0.44 17.23
N ASN A 25 17.87 0.17 16.45
CA ASN A 25 17.80 1.60 16.11
C ASN A 25 16.92 1.90 14.89
N SER A 26 16.71 0.94 13.97
CA SER A 26 15.82 1.08 12.82
C SER A 26 14.35 1.32 13.22
N THR A 27 13.96 0.86 14.42
CA THR A 27 12.65 1.12 15.02
C THR A 27 12.52 2.51 15.66
N LYS A 28 13.63 3.27 15.75
CA LYS A 28 13.67 4.63 16.30
C LYS A 28 13.74 5.71 15.21
N MET A 29 13.36 5.39 13.98
CA MET A 29 13.28 6.41 12.93
C MET A 29 12.15 7.39 13.30
N PRO A 30 12.43 8.68 13.56
CA PRO A 30 11.39 9.60 14.02
C PRO A 30 10.34 9.75 12.93
N PHE A 31 9.08 9.47 13.30
CA PHE A 31 7.93 9.71 12.44
C PHE A 31 7.88 11.19 12.08
N ARG A 32 7.94 11.53 10.79
CA ARG A 32 7.71 12.91 10.37
C ARG A 32 6.20 13.16 10.35
N LEU A 33 5.78 14.41 10.58
CA LEU A 33 4.35 14.78 10.47
C LEU A 33 3.75 14.36 9.12
N ALA A 34 4.52 14.50 8.04
CA ALA A 34 4.13 14.03 6.71
C ALA A 34 3.80 12.53 6.65
N ASP A 35 4.49 11.70 7.44
CA ASP A 35 4.23 10.26 7.51
C ASP A 35 2.87 9.96 8.16
N GLN A 36 2.51 10.71 9.21
CA GLN A 36 1.21 10.57 9.88
C GLN A 36 0.06 11.07 9.00
N ILE A 37 0.29 12.16 8.27
CA ILE A 37 -0.70 12.74 7.35
C ILE A 37 -1.09 11.73 6.28
N LEU A 38 -0.15 11.00 5.68
CA LEU A 38 -0.47 9.97 4.68
C LEU A 38 -1.33 8.84 5.27
N GLU A 39 -1.02 8.37 6.48
CA GLU A 39 -1.81 7.33 7.13
C GLU A 39 -3.23 7.80 7.45
N ILE A 40 -3.38 9.05 7.91
CA ILE A 40 -4.68 9.68 8.18
C ILE A 40 -5.48 9.87 6.88
N ILE A 41 -4.85 10.31 5.79
CA ILE A 41 -5.52 10.45 4.48
C ILE A 41 -6.06 9.10 4.05
N GLY A 42 -5.25 8.03 4.12
CA GLY A 42 -5.71 6.67 3.82
C GLY A 42 -6.92 6.25 4.67
N LEU A 43 -6.88 6.53 5.98
CA LEU A 43 -7.99 6.24 6.87
C LEU A 43 -9.26 7.01 6.50
N VAL A 44 -9.15 8.31 6.20
CA VAL A 44 -10.27 9.16 5.79
C VAL A 44 -10.89 8.62 4.51
N ILE A 45 -10.08 8.17 3.55
CA ILE A 45 -10.58 7.57 2.31
C ILE A 45 -11.35 6.27 2.60
N VAL A 46 -10.79 5.37 3.41
CA VAL A 46 -11.47 4.11 3.81
C VAL A 46 -12.82 4.40 4.48
N LEU A 47 -12.83 5.29 5.48
CA LEU A 47 -14.06 5.65 6.19
C LEU A 47 -15.05 6.36 5.27
N GLY A 48 -14.55 7.21 4.36
CA GLY A 48 -15.35 7.86 3.32
C GLY A 48 -16.02 6.86 2.40
N SER A 49 -15.32 5.79 1.99
CA SER A 49 -15.89 4.72 1.16
C SER A 49 -17.01 3.95 1.88
N PHE A 50 -16.82 3.63 3.18
CA PHE A 50 -17.88 3.03 3.98
C PHE A 50 -19.09 3.96 4.10
N PHE A 51 -18.84 5.23 4.37
CA PHE A 51 -19.89 6.24 4.53
C PHE A 51 -20.69 6.44 3.23
N GLU A 52 -20.01 6.61 2.10
CA GLU A 52 -20.63 6.75 0.79
C GLU A 52 -21.52 5.55 0.46
N LEU A 53 -20.97 4.33 0.60
CA LEU A 53 -21.72 3.12 0.34
C LEU A 53 -22.93 3.00 1.25
N TYR A 54 -22.77 3.24 2.55
CA TYR A 54 -23.87 3.19 3.52
C TYR A 54 -25.01 4.15 3.17
N VAL A 55 -24.70 5.38 2.73
CA VAL A 55 -25.71 6.37 2.35
C VAL A 55 -26.41 6.01 1.03
N LYS A 56 -25.73 5.32 0.11
CA LYS A 56 -26.24 5.06 -1.24
C LYS A 56 -26.81 3.66 -1.46
N ILE A 57 -26.55 2.70 -0.57
CA ILE A 57 -26.91 1.29 -0.76
C ILE A 57 -28.40 1.07 -1.03
N ASP A 58 -29.28 1.86 -0.39
CA ASP A 58 -30.73 1.72 -0.57
C ASP A 58 -31.22 2.22 -1.93
N THR A 59 -30.44 3.07 -2.59
CA THR A 59 -30.73 3.57 -3.94
C THR A 59 -30.36 2.56 -5.03
N LEU A 60 -29.56 1.54 -4.69
CA LEU A 60 -29.09 0.54 -5.64
C LEU A 60 -30.13 -0.56 -5.88
N PRO A 61 -30.24 -1.08 -7.11
CA PRO A 61 -31.04 -2.27 -7.40
C PRO A 61 -30.51 -3.48 -6.62
N LYS A 62 -31.36 -4.50 -6.41
CA LYS A 62 -30.99 -5.70 -5.65
C LYS A 62 -29.74 -6.37 -6.21
N ILE A 63 -29.61 -6.41 -7.54
CA ILE A 63 -28.50 -6.99 -8.28
C ILE A 63 -27.76 -5.87 -9.02
N ILE A 64 -26.44 -5.83 -8.89
CA ILE A 64 -25.57 -4.78 -9.46
C ILE A 64 -24.44 -5.41 -10.30
N PRO A 65 -23.90 -4.68 -11.30
CA PRO A 65 -22.72 -5.11 -12.01
C PRO A 65 -21.50 -5.08 -11.08
N THR A 66 -20.71 -6.15 -11.06
CA THR A 66 -19.52 -6.27 -10.20
C THR A 66 -18.25 -6.61 -10.97
N HIS A 67 -18.38 -7.14 -12.18
CA HIS A 67 -17.26 -7.43 -13.07
C HIS A 67 -17.52 -6.85 -14.45
N PHE A 68 -16.46 -6.28 -15.03
CA PHE A 68 -16.41 -5.77 -16.38
C PHE A 68 -15.24 -6.44 -17.11
N ASP A 69 -15.47 -6.83 -18.35
CA ASP A 69 -14.44 -7.39 -19.21
C ASP A 69 -13.45 -6.31 -19.70
N GLY A 70 -12.45 -6.72 -20.47
CA GLY A 70 -11.44 -5.79 -21.01
C GLY A 70 -11.98 -4.73 -21.98
N SER A 71 -13.22 -4.88 -22.46
CA SER A 71 -13.92 -3.90 -23.28
C SER A 71 -14.80 -2.95 -22.47
N GLY A 72 -14.94 -3.16 -21.16
CA GLY A 72 -15.80 -2.36 -20.29
C GLY A 72 -17.26 -2.82 -20.27
N THR A 73 -17.56 -4.01 -20.78
CA THR A 73 -18.89 -4.62 -20.76
C THR A 73 -19.06 -5.47 -19.51
N VAL A 74 -20.24 -5.43 -18.90
CA VAL A 74 -20.55 -6.24 -17.71
C VAL A 74 -20.55 -7.73 -18.05
N ASP A 75 -19.71 -8.50 -17.38
CA ASP A 75 -19.64 -9.97 -17.48
C ASP A 75 -19.90 -10.68 -16.13
N GLY A 76 -20.14 -9.92 -15.05
CA GLY A 76 -20.52 -10.46 -13.74
C GLY A 76 -21.43 -9.55 -12.91
N TRP A 77 -22.29 -10.19 -12.11
CA TRP A 77 -23.33 -9.56 -11.30
C TRP A 77 -23.35 -10.16 -9.89
N SER A 78 -23.73 -9.36 -8.88
CA SER A 78 -23.87 -9.81 -7.48
C SER A 78 -24.97 -9.08 -6.74
N GLU A 79 -25.29 -9.52 -5.51
CA GLU A 79 -26.19 -8.76 -4.64
C GLU A 79 -25.52 -7.45 -4.18
N LYS A 80 -26.30 -6.38 -4.07
CA LYS A 80 -25.76 -5.06 -3.69
C LYS A 80 -25.01 -5.04 -2.36
N THR A 81 -25.37 -5.94 -1.44
CA THR A 81 -24.72 -6.09 -0.13
C THR A 81 -23.27 -6.56 -0.24
N ASP A 82 -22.92 -7.27 -1.31
CA ASP A 82 -21.56 -7.75 -1.53
C ASP A 82 -20.59 -6.59 -1.79
N LEU A 83 -21.10 -5.41 -2.15
CA LEU A 83 -20.31 -4.20 -2.35
C LEU A 83 -19.58 -3.76 -1.08
N PHE A 84 -20.05 -4.15 0.12
CA PHE A 84 -19.35 -3.91 1.39
C PHE A 84 -18.04 -4.69 1.54
N MET A 85 -17.80 -5.73 0.73
CA MET A 85 -16.52 -6.42 0.71
C MET A 85 -15.40 -5.51 0.20
N MET A 86 -15.68 -4.61 -0.76
CA MET A 86 -14.68 -3.68 -1.31
C MET A 86 -14.08 -2.74 -0.25
N PRO A 87 -14.86 -1.95 0.52
CA PRO A 87 -14.28 -1.09 1.57
C PRO A 87 -13.68 -1.91 2.72
N ALA A 88 -14.17 -3.13 3.00
CA ALA A 88 -13.56 -4.02 3.98
C ALA A 88 -12.15 -4.50 3.56
N PHE A 89 -11.98 -4.93 2.31
CA PHE A 89 -10.65 -5.26 1.77
C PHE A 89 -9.74 -4.04 1.72
N SER A 90 -10.27 -2.88 1.33
CA SER A 90 -9.55 -1.61 1.37
C SER A 90 -9.01 -1.28 2.77
N ALA A 91 -9.84 -1.45 3.81
CA ALA A 91 -9.44 -1.25 5.21
C ALA A 91 -8.35 -2.24 5.65
N ALA A 92 -8.49 -3.52 5.28
CA ALA A 92 -7.50 -4.55 5.60
C ALA A 92 -6.14 -4.25 4.93
N LEU A 93 -6.15 -3.83 3.66
CA LEU A 93 -4.94 -3.43 2.94
C LEU A 93 -4.32 -2.16 3.53
N TRP A 94 -5.12 -1.16 3.87
CA TRP A 94 -4.66 0.04 4.56
C TRP A 94 -3.95 -0.32 5.87
N LEU A 95 -4.58 -1.13 6.73
CA LEU A 95 -3.99 -1.60 7.98
C LEU A 95 -2.69 -2.36 7.75
N LEU A 96 -2.65 -3.24 6.74
CA LEU A 96 -1.45 -4.00 6.38
C LEU A 96 -0.32 -3.05 5.94
N MET A 97 -0.60 -2.07 5.09
CA MET A 97 0.40 -1.11 4.62
C MET A 97 0.93 -0.22 5.75
N VAL A 98 0.05 0.25 6.64
CA VAL A 98 0.41 1.00 7.86
C VAL A 98 1.29 0.13 8.77
N PHE A 99 0.95 -1.14 8.96
CA PHE A 99 1.77 -2.06 9.74
C PHE A 99 3.15 -2.28 9.11
N LEU A 100 3.21 -2.57 7.81
CA LEU A 100 4.45 -2.79 7.07
C LEU A 100 5.33 -1.54 7.02
N SER A 101 4.75 -0.33 6.97
CA SER A 101 5.52 0.93 6.98
C SER A 101 6.42 1.07 8.22
N ARG A 102 6.09 0.36 9.30
CA ARG A 102 6.85 0.31 10.56
C ARG A 102 7.89 -0.83 10.59
N LYS A 103 7.95 -1.68 9.56
CA LYS A 103 8.80 -2.87 9.46
C LYS A 103 9.65 -2.92 8.19
N PRO A 104 10.44 -1.86 7.86
CA PRO A 104 11.19 -1.79 6.61
C PRO A 104 12.25 -2.89 6.43
N HIS A 105 12.74 -3.49 7.52
CA HIS A 105 13.69 -4.60 7.46
C HIS A 105 13.13 -5.89 6.85
N LEU A 106 11.80 -6.00 6.67
CA LEU A 106 11.16 -7.14 6.01
C LEU A 106 11.18 -7.05 4.48
N PHE A 107 11.58 -5.91 3.92
CA PHE A 107 11.51 -5.66 2.48
C PHE A 107 12.77 -6.07 1.74
N ASN A 108 12.58 -6.45 0.48
CA ASN A 108 13.67 -6.56 -0.48
C ASN A 108 13.96 -5.17 -1.07
N TYR A 109 15.25 -4.85 -1.18
CA TYR A 109 15.72 -3.58 -1.75
C TYR A 109 16.43 -3.83 -3.08
N PRO A 110 16.26 -2.94 -4.07
CA PRO A 110 16.85 -3.13 -5.41
C PRO A 110 18.38 -2.96 -5.41
N THR A 111 18.97 -2.55 -4.29
CA THR A 111 20.41 -2.38 -4.12
C THR A 111 20.90 -3.05 -2.86
N THR A 112 22.16 -3.49 -2.88
CA THR A 112 22.82 -4.09 -1.72
C THR A 112 22.79 -3.14 -0.52
N LEU A 113 22.30 -3.62 0.62
CA LEU A 113 22.27 -2.85 1.85
C LEU A 113 23.67 -2.81 2.48
N THR A 114 24.23 -1.61 2.59
CA THR A 114 25.45 -1.31 3.34
C THR A 114 25.09 -0.60 4.65
N ASP A 115 26.04 -0.37 5.54
CA ASP A 115 25.76 0.36 6.78
C ASP A 115 25.43 1.84 6.50
N GLU A 116 25.97 2.39 5.42
CA GLU A 116 25.84 3.80 5.03
C GLU A 116 24.48 4.07 4.37
N ASN A 117 23.98 3.18 3.50
CA ASN A 117 22.75 3.42 2.73
C ASN A 117 21.47 2.89 3.42
N ARG A 118 21.59 1.98 4.38
CA ARG A 118 20.44 1.23 4.94
C ARG A 118 19.37 2.12 5.55
N ALA A 119 19.77 3.16 6.28
CA ALA A 119 18.81 4.07 6.90
C ALA A 119 17.94 4.79 5.84
N VAL A 120 18.55 5.21 4.73
CA VAL A 120 17.85 5.85 3.61
C VAL A 120 16.96 4.85 2.89
N GLN A 121 17.44 3.63 2.65
CA GLN A 121 16.63 2.59 2.02
C GLN A 121 15.42 2.19 2.87
N TYR A 122 15.62 2.01 4.18
CA TYR A 122 14.52 1.73 5.10
C TYR A 122 13.48 2.84 5.12
N ARG A 123 13.93 4.09 5.06
CA ARG A 123 13.04 5.25 4.94
C ARG A 123 12.25 5.23 3.63
N ASN A 124 12.91 4.97 2.50
CA ASN A 124 12.26 4.88 1.20
C ASN A 124 11.21 3.76 1.18
N GLY A 125 11.53 2.59 1.73
CA GLY A 125 10.60 1.46 1.82
C GLY A 125 9.39 1.75 2.71
N ALA A 126 9.61 2.39 3.86
CA ALA A 126 8.52 2.83 4.74
C ALA A 126 7.61 3.85 4.04
N LEU A 127 8.18 4.82 3.31
CA LEU A 127 7.42 5.79 2.54
C LEU A 127 6.61 5.12 1.41
N LEU A 128 7.18 4.14 0.70
CA LEU A 128 6.45 3.38 -0.31
C LEU A 128 5.18 2.73 0.28
N MET A 129 5.30 2.09 1.44
CA MET A 129 4.12 1.50 2.11
C MET A 129 3.08 2.56 2.49
N ARG A 130 3.50 3.75 2.94
CA ARG A 130 2.55 4.84 3.25
C ARG A 130 1.88 5.40 2.00
N LEU A 131 2.59 5.47 0.88
CA LEU A 131 2.00 5.84 -0.40
C LEU A 131 0.97 4.79 -0.84
N PHE A 132 1.24 3.50 -0.66
CA PHE A 132 0.23 2.44 -0.88
C PHE A 132 -0.94 2.49 0.09
N ALA A 133 -0.70 2.90 1.35
CA ALA A 133 -1.78 3.16 2.31
C ALA A 133 -2.70 4.31 1.86
N VAL A 134 -2.31 5.13 0.88
CA VAL A 134 -3.20 6.13 0.28
C VAL A 134 -3.75 5.65 -1.06
N SER A 135 -2.88 5.18 -1.96
CA SER A 135 -3.28 4.88 -3.34
C SER A 135 -4.19 3.65 -3.44
N LEU A 136 -3.97 2.60 -2.63
CA LEU A 136 -4.84 1.43 -2.66
C LEU A 136 -6.26 1.76 -2.17
N PRO A 137 -6.46 2.41 -1.00
CA PRO A 137 -7.80 2.84 -0.62
C PRO A 137 -8.46 3.78 -1.62
N LEU A 138 -7.69 4.67 -2.25
CA LEU A 138 -8.20 5.56 -3.28
C LEU A 138 -8.73 4.79 -4.48
N VAL A 139 -8.01 3.77 -4.97
CA VAL A 139 -8.50 2.90 -6.05
C VAL A 139 -9.84 2.26 -5.66
N PHE A 140 -9.94 1.66 -4.47
CA PHE A 140 -11.21 1.08 -4.01
C PHE A 140 -12.32 2.12 -3.89
N ALA A 141 -12.04 3.31 -3.39
CA ALA A 141 -13.03 4.38 -3.26
C ALA A 141 -13.62 4.78 -4.63
N ILE A 142 -12.76 4.98 -5.64
CA ILE A 142 -13.23 5.36 -6.97
C ILE A 142 -13.97 4.18 -7.64
N LEU A 143 -13.55 2.92 -7.40
CA LEU A 143 -14.30 1.74 -7.86
C LEU A 143 -15.71 1.68 -7.25
N ILE A 144 -15.83 1.84 -5.93
CA ILE A 144 -17.13 1.87 -5.22
C ILE A 144 -18.00 3.00 -5.78
N HIS A 145 -17.44 4.21 -5.91
CA HIS A 145 -18.14 5.36 -6.49
C HIS A 145 -18.64 5.03 -7.91
N SER A 146 -17.78 4.47 -8.75
CA SER A 146 -18.11 4.11 -10.13
C SER A 146 -19.26 3.09 -10.16
N THR A 147 -19.19 2.03 -9.35
CA THR A 147 -20.27 1.03 -9.25
C THR A 147 -21.58 1.66 -8.81
N ILE A 148 -21.57 2.55 -7.82
CA ILE A 148 -22.78 3.26 -7.36
C ILE A 148 -23.41 4.08 -8.49
N GLN A 149 -22.59 4.74 -9.32
CA GLN A 149 -23.07 5.56 -10.43
C GLN A 149 -23.59 4.74 -11.62
N PHE A 150 -22.99 3.59 -11.89
CA PHE A 150 -23.34 2.76 -13.04
C PHE A 150 -24.47 1.76 -12.75
N ALA A 151 -24.62 1.31 -11.51
CA ALA A 151 -25.61 0.30 -11.12
C ALA A 151 -27.07 0.62 -11.49
N PRO A 152 -27.55 1.88 -11.44
CA PRO A 152 -28.91 2.21 -11.87
C PRO A 152 -29.12 2.22 -13.40
N ASN A 153 -28.05 2.19 -14.21
CA ASN A 153 -28.15 2.36 -15.66
C ASN A 153 -28.53 1.06 -16.36
N ALA A 154 -29.38 1.15 -17.39
CA ALA A 154 -29.84 0.00 -18.15
C ALA A 154 -28.70 -0.74 -18.89
N ASN A 155 -27.66 -0.02 -19.32
CA ASN A 155 -26.46 -0.55 -19.96
C ASN A 155 -25.22 0.04 -19.28
N PRO A 156 -24.77 -0.53 -18.15
CA PRO A 156 -23.57 -0.07 -17.47
C PRO A 156 -22.35 -0.26 -18.37
N HIS A 157 -21.51 0.77 -18.49
CA HIS A 157 -20.26 0.69 -19.24
C HIS A 157 -19.16 1.41 -18.48
N LEU A 158 -17.98 0.80 -18.43
CA LEU A 158 -16.78 1.40 -17.84
C LEU A 158 -15.81 1.77 -18.96
N ASP A 159 -15.51 3.06 -19.10
CA ASP A 159 -14.60 3.53 -20.15
C ASP A 159 -13.24 2.83 -20.06
N THR A 160 -12.72 2.35 -21.19
CA THR A 160 -11.45 1.62 -21.23
C THR A 160 -10.28 2.42 -20.65
N TYR A 161 -10.32 3.75 -20.70
CA TYR A 161 -9.27 4.60 -20.14
C TYR A 161 -9.12 4.51 -18.62
N TRP A 162 -10.15 4.03 -17.92
CA TRP A 162 -10.13 3.87 -16.47
C TRP A 162 -8.94 3.00 -16.04
N ILE A 163 -8.65 1.90 -16.75
CA ILE A 163 -7.52 1.02 -16.40
C ILE A 163 -6.19 1.78 -16.29
N PHE A 164 -5.94 2.79 -17.13
CA PHE A 164 -4.70 3.58 -17.06
C PHE A 164 -4.63 4.43 -15.80
N ILE A 165 -5.76 4.88 -15.25
CA ILE A 165 -5.83 5.59 -13.97
C ILE A 165 -5.50 4.64 -12.81
N VAL A 166 -6.07 3.43 -12.78
CA VAL A 166 -5.70 2.41 -11.77
C VAL A 166 -4.19 2.14 -11.84
N LEU A 167 -3.69 1.86 -13.04
CA LEU A 167 -2.29 1.55 -13.26
C LEU A 167 -1.42 2.73 -12.79
N ALA A 168 -1.75 3.97 -13.14
CA ALA A 168 -1.02 5.13 -12.68
C ALA A 168 -0.99 5.23 -11.14
N LEU A 169 -2.13 5.06 -10.46
CA LEU A 169 -2.22 5.14 -9.00
C LEU A 169 -1.43 4.03 -8.27
N VAL A 170 -1.39 2.82 -8.85
CA VAL A 170 -0.66 1.69 -8.26
C VAL A 170 0.83 1.74 -8.59
N PHE A 171 1.21 2.07 -9.83
CA PHE A 171 2.60 2.05 -10.27
C PHE A 171 3.37 3.33 -9.94
N ALA A 172 2.72 4.49 -9.78
CA ALA A 172 3.41 5.74 -9.46
C ALA A 172 4.22 5.67 -8.14
N PRO A 173 3.69 5.13 -7.01
CA PRO A 173 4.47 4.91 -5.79
C PRO A 173 5.72 4.05 -6.02
N ILE A 174 5.60 3.01 -6.86
CA ILE A 174 6.68 2.08 -7.19
C ILE A 174 7.77 2.81 -7.98
N LEU A 175 7.40 3.50 -9.05
CA LEU A 175 8.33 4.27 -9.89
C LEU A 175 9.06 5.32 -9.05
N PHE A 176 8.34 6.04 -8.19
CA PHE A 176 8.92 6.98 -7.24
C PHE A 176 9.96 6.30 -6.33
N PHE A 177 9.63 5.14 -5.76
CA PHE A 177 10.55 4.38 -4.91
C PHE A 177 11.82 3.96 -5.64
N PHE A 178 11.71 3.45 -6.88
CA PHE A 178 12.88 3.05 -7.67
C PHE A 178 13.79 4.25 -7.98
N ILE A 179 13.21 5.39 -8.37
CA ILE A 179 13.97 6.62 -8.65
C ILE A 179 14.72 7.08 -7.39
N GLN A 180 14.05 7.10 -6.24
CA GLN A 180 14.68 7.53 -4.99
C GLN A 180 15.76 6.54 -4.53
N SER A 181 15.45 5.24 -4.56
CA SER A 181 16.37 4.18 -4.17
C SER A 181 17.64 4.16 -5.02
N SER A 182 17.57 4.56 -6.29
CA SER A 182 18.72 4.60 -7.18
C SER A 182 19.67 5.77 -6.86
N LYS A 183 19.10 6.95 -6.54
CA LYS A 183 19.89 8.16 -6.22
C LYS A 183 20.67 8.06 -4.91
N SER A 184 20.24 7.22 -3.97
CA SER A 184 20.91 7.07 -2.67
C SER A 184 22.11 6.11 -2.68
N ASN A 185 22.50 5.58 -3.84
CA ASN A 185 23.64 4.67 -4.00
C ASN A 185 24.81 5.28 -4.79
N SER A 186 24.68 6.53 -5.24
CA SER A 186 25.70 7.30 -5.94
C SER A 186 26.39 8.31 -5.02
#